data_AF-A0A670KAV2-F1
#
_entry.id   AF-A0A670KAV2-F1
#
_cell.length_a   1.000
_cell.length_b   1.000
_cell.length_c   1.000
_cell.angle_alpha   90.00
_cell.angle_beta   90.00
_cell.angle_gamma   90.00
#
_symmetry.space_group_name_H-M   'P 1'
#
loop_
_entity.id
_entity.type
_entity.pdbx_description
1 polymer ?
#
loop_
_entity_poly.entity_id
_entity_poly.type
_entity_poly.pdbx_seq_one_letter_code
_entity_poly.pdbx_strand_id
1 'polypeptide(L)'
;MVLGREVENHVKGVCKPHEYEKFRLFIGDLEKVVNLLLSLSGRLARVENALSSLDLDLPLFSLPQIKLALLEKKRQLMAQLEDAKELQDHVSRRERLVFTSVSRCLPAEQLQDYQHFVRMKSALIIQQRQLEDKIKLGEEQLRCLRESLQPECLG
;
A
#
# COMPACT_ATOMS: atom_id res chain seq x y z
N MET A 1 7.90 4.56 15.81
CA MET A 1 9.23 5.19 15.66
C MET A 1 9.34 6.39 16.57
N VAL A 2 10.53 6.68 17.10
CA VAL A 2 10.76 7.77 18.06
C VAL A 2 10.43 9.13 17.43
N LEU A 3 10.99 9.43 16.25
CA LEU A 3 10.74 10.67 15.52
C LEU A 3 9.26 10.96 15.26
N GLY A 4 8.47 9.95 14.88
CA GLY A 4 7.03 10.14 14.62
C GLY A 4 6.23 10.50 15.88
N ARG A 5 6.59 9.93 17.03
CA ARG A 5 5.97 10.30 18.32
C ARG A 5 6.42 11.69 18.76
N GLU A 6 7.68 12.03 18.54
CA GLU A 6 8.21 13.36 18.85
C GLU A 6 7.50 14.43 18.03
N VAL A 7 7.40 14.26 16.70
CA VAL A 7 6.68 15.19 15.82
C VAL A 7 5.21 15.31 16.25
N GLU A 8 4.52 14.20 16.52
CA GLU A 8 3.12 14.24 16.97
C GLU A 8 2.96 15.00 18.29
N ASN A 9 3.87 14.79 19.25
CA ASN A 9 3.88 15.52 20.52
C ASN A 9 4.14 17.02 20.34
N HIS A 10 5.09 17.40 19.47
CA HIS A 10 5.38 18.80 19.17
C HIS A 10 4.17 19.47 18.52
N VAL A 11 3.58 18.87 17.47
CA VAL A 11 2.38 19.40 16.81
C VAL A 11 1.23 19.53 17.81
N LYS A 12 1.04 18.55 18.71
CA LYS A 12 0.02 18.60 19.76
C LYS A 12 0.24 19.73 20.77
N GLY A 13 1.49 20.04 21.09
CA GLY A 13 1.85 21.07 22.06
C GLY A 13 1.76 22.49 21.52
N VAL A 14 2.01 22.69 20.22
CA VAL A 14 2.13 24.03 19.61
C VAL A 14 0.94 24.42 18.73
N CYS A 15 0.25 23.46 18.11
CA CYS A 15 -0.88 23.74 17.21
C CYS A 15 -2.20 23.77 17.98
N LYS A 16 -3.20 24.46 17.42
CA LYS A 16 -4.55 24.48 17.99
C LYS A 16 -5.19 23.08 17.89
N PRO A 17 -6.14 22.72 18.77
CA PRO A 17 -6.76 21.40 18.77
C PRO A 17 -7.32 20.96 17.41
N HIS A 18 -7.95 21.88 16.66
CA HIS A 18 -8.51 21.61 15.34
C HIS A 18 -7.43 21.43 14.24
N GLU A 19 -6.26 22.02 14.39
CA GLU A 19 -5.13 21.84 13.45
C GLU A 19 -4.45 20.50 13.70
N TYR A 20 -4.29 20.13 14.97
CA TYR A 20 -3.81 18.81 15.37
C TYR A 20 -4.73 17.69 14.89
N GLU A 21 -6.05 17.87 14.98
CA GLU A 21 -7.02 16.90 14.45
C GLU A 21 -6.87 16.73 12.93
N LYS A 22 -6.75 17.84 12.17
CA LYS A 22 -6.48 17.80 10.73
C LYS A 22 -5.20 17.03 10.40
N PHE A 23 -4.13 17.25 11.18
CA PHE A 23 -2.87 16.52 11.07
C PHE A 23 -3.06 15.01 11.29
N ARG A 24 -3.71 14.61 12.39
CA ARG A 24 -3.96 13.19 12.68
C ARG A 24 -4.78 12.51 11.60
N LEU A 25 -5.84 13.16 11.13
CA LEU A 25 -6.66 12.64 10.03
C LEU A 25 -5.84 12.49 8.76
N PHE A 26 -5.04 13.49 8.39
CA PHE A 26 -4.14 13.41 7.24
C PHE A 26 -3.19 12.21 7.33
N ILE A 27 -2.53 12.03 8.47
CA ILE A 27 -1.58 10.92 8.68
C ILE A 27 -2.27 9.56 8.56
N GLY A 28 -3.51 9.43 9.05
CA GLY A 28 -4.31 8.21 8.90
C GLY A 28 -4.76 7.97 7.46
N ASP A 29 -5.18 9.02 6.75
CA ASP A 29 -5.62 8.92 5.36
C ASP A 29 -4.46 8.58 4.43
N LEU A 30 -3.26 9.14 4.66
CA LEU A 30 -2.03 8.77 3.97
C LEU A 30 -1.75 7.28 4.09
N GLU A 31 -1.82 6.73 5.31
CA GLU A 31 -1.57 5.31 5.55
C GLU A 31 -2.59 4.41 4.85
N LYS A 32 -3.87 4.77 4.90
CA LYS A 32 -4.94 4.03 4.22
C LYS A 32 -4.78 4.04 2.71
N VAL A 33 -4.50 5.20 2.12
CA VAL A 33 -4.36 5.34 0.66
C VAL A 33 -3.12 4.60 0.15
N VAL A 34 -1.98 4.69 0.83
CA VAL A 34 -0.79 3.92 0.44
C VAL A 34 -1.05 2.42 0.50
N ASN A 35 -1.70 1.92 1.56
CA ASN A 35 -2.07 0.51 1.67
C ASN A 35 -3.06 0.06 0.58
N LEU A 36 -4.05 0.90 0.25
CA LEU A 36 -5.00 0.63 -0.82
C LEU A 36 -4.31 0.51 -2.17
N LEU A 37 -3.45 1.47 -2.51
CA LEU A 37 -2.67 1.47 -3.76
C LEU A 37 -1.80 0.21 -3.86
N LEU A 38 -1.04 -0.12 -2.81
CA LEU A 38 -0.20 -1.32 -2.80
C LEU A 38 -1.02 -2.61 -2.96
N SER A 39 -2.18 -2.69 -2.31
CA SER A 39 -3.10 -3.84 -2.44
C SER A 39 -3.68 -3.97 -3.84
N LEU A 40 -4.07 -2.85 -4.47
CA LEU A 40 -4.58 -2.83 -5.84
C LEU A 40 -3.50 -3.21 -6.85
N SER A 41 -2.32 -2.58 -6.78
CA SER A 41 -1.18 -2.90 -7.65
C SER A 41 -0.75 -4.35 -7.53
N GLY A 42 -0.68 -4.90 -6.30
CA GLY A 42 -0.34 -6.30 -6.09
C GLY A 42 -1.40 -7.28 -6.65
N ARG A 43 -2.70 -6.95 -6.52
CA ARG A 43 -3.77 -7.76 -7.12
C ARG A 43 -3.74 -7.70 -8.65
N LEU A 44 -3.49 -6.52 -9.22
CA LEU A 44 -3.39 -6.31 -10.65
C LEU A 44 -2.22 -7.11 -11.23
N ALA A 45 -1.03 -7.01 -10.62
CA ALA A 45 0.15 -7.74 -11.05
C ALA A 45 -0.07 -9.27 -11.04
N ARG A 46 -0.78 -9.81 -10.05
CA ARG A 46 -1.15 -11.24 -10.03
C ARG A 46 -2.11 -11.63 -11.16
N VAL A 47 -3.08 -10.78 -11.49
CA VAL A 47 -3.98 -11.01 -12.63
C VAL A 47 -3.23 -10.95 -13.95
N GLU A 48 -2.29 -10.01 -14.10
CA GLU A 48 -1.45 -9.90 -15.28
C GLU A 48 -0.53 -11.10 -15.45
N ASN A 49 0.13 -11.55 -14.37
CA ASN A 49 0.93 -12.77 -14.39
C ASN A 49 0.09 -14.01 -14.76
N ALA A 50 -1.12 -14.14 -14.21
CA ALA A 50 -2.02 -15.24 -14.53
C ALA A 50 -2.49 -15.23 -15.99
N LEU A 51 -2.74 -14.03 -16.56
CA LEU A 51 -3.06 -13.88 -17.98
C LEU A 51 -1.87 -14.29 -18.87
N SER A 52 -0.64 -13.92 -18.48
CA SER A 52 0.57 -14.30 -19.22
C SER A 52 0.88 -15.79 -19.14
N SER A 53 0.60 -16.46 -18.02
CA SER A 53 0.79 -17.90 -17.88
C SER A 53 -0.31 -18.73 -18.54
N LEU A 54 -1.52 -18.17 -18.71
CA LEU A 54 -2.66 -18.88 -19.28
C LEU A 54 -2.42 -19.35 -20.72
N ASP A 55 -1.63 -18.61 -21.49
CA ASP A 55 -1.31 -18.92 -22.88
C ASP A 55 -0.43 -20.20 -23.02
N LEU A 56 0.03 -20.81 -21.91
CA LEU A 56 0.93 -21.98 -21.91
C LEU A 56 0.30 -23.29 -21.40
N ASP A 57 -0.69 -23.26 -20.49
CA ASP A 57 -0.99 -24.43 -19.63
C ASP A 57 -2.44 -24.96 -19.63
N LEU A 58 -3.40 -24.37 -20.36
CA LEU A 58 -4.82 -24.77 -20.27
C LEU A 58 -5.41 -25.43 -21.54
N PRO A 59 -6.31 -26.42 -21.38
CA PRO A 59 -7.00 -27.04 -22.51
C PRO A 59 -7.85 -26.02 -23.30
N LEU A 60 -7.77 -26.13 -24.64
CA LEU A 60 -8.29 -25.14 -25.61
C LEU A 60 -9.78 -24.81 -25.44
N PHE A 61 -10.57 -25.71 -24.85
CA PHE A 61 -12.02 -25.57 -24.67
C PHE A 61 -12.42 -24.61 -23.53
N SER A 62 -11.64 -24.51 -22.45
CA SER A 62 -11.94 -23.66 -21.28
C SER A 62 -11.12 -22.37 -21.21
N LEU A 63 -10.05 -22.29 -22.02
CA LEU A 63 -9.18 -21.12 -22.16
C LEU A 63 -9.95 -19.80 -22.44
N PRO A 64 -10.97 -19.76 -23.34
CA PRO A 64 -11.62 -18.50 -23.69
C PRO A 64 -12.41 -17.88 -22.53
N GLN A 65 -13.12 -18.70 -21.74
CA GLN A 65 -13.95 -18.20 -20.63
C GLN A 65 -13.09 -17.69 -19.47
N ILE A 66 -12.02 -18.42 -19.13
CA ILE A 66 -11.11 -18.02 -18.04
C ILE A 66 -10.35 -16.74 -18.43
N LYS A 67 -9.89 -16.63 -19.68
CA LYS A 67 -9.23 -15.43 -20.19
C LYS A 67 -10.15 -14.21 -20.14
N LEU A 68 -11.41 -14.35 -20.57
CA LEU A 68 -12.41 -13.29 -20.49
C LEU A 68 -12.67 -12.83 -19.04
N ALA A 69 -12.82 -13.77 -18.11
CA ALA A 69 -13.02 -13.43 -16.69
C ALA A 69 -11.83 -12.67 -16.09
N LEU A 70 -10.61 -13.06 -16.42
CA LEU A 70 -9.40 -12.37 -15.96
C LEU A 70 -9.25 -10.98 -16.58
N LEU A 71 -9.60 -10.80 -17.86
CA LEU A 71 -9.61 -9.48 -18.52
C LEU A 71 -10.63 -8.53 -17.90
N GLU A 72 -11.84 -9.02 -17.59
CA GLU A 72 -12.86 -8.22 -16.91
C GLU A 72 -12.39 -7.84 -15.49
N LYS A 73 -11.77 -8.77 -14.77
CA LYS A 73 -11.16 -8.48 -13.46
C LYS A 73 -10.03 -7.46 -13.56
N LYS A 74 -9.17 -7.54 -14.59
CA LYS A 74 -8.14 -6.54 -14.88
C LYS A 74 -8.76 -5.16 -15.10
N ARG A 75 -9.82 -5.06 -15.92
CA ARG A 75 -10.55 -3.82 -16.18
C ARG A 75 -11.08 -3.18 -14.90
N GLN A 76 -11.70 -3.97 -14.04
CA GLN A 76 -12.22 -3.50 -12.75
C GLN A 76 -11.10 -3.03 -11.81
N LEU A 77 -9.99 -3.76 -11.72
CA LEU A 77 -8.84 -3.37 -10.90
C LEU A 77 -8.16 -2.10 -11.40
N MET A 78 -8.08 -1.89 -12.73
CA MET A 78 -7.56 -0.64 -13.30
C MET A 78 -8.45 0.55 -12.96
N ALA A 79 -9.78 0.40 -13.04
CA ALA A 79 -10.72 1.44 -12.63
C ALA A 79 -10.56 1.79 -11.14
N GLN A 80 -10.51 0.78 -10.26
CA GLN A 80 -10.27 1.00 -8.83
C GLN A 80 -8.91 1.66 -8.54
N LEU A 81 -7.90 1.37 -9.36
CA LEU A 81 -6.58 2.00 -9.21
C LEU A 81 -6.64 3.49 -9.58
N GLU A 82 -7.46 3.86 -10.56
CA GLU A 82 -7.67 5.25 -10.92
C GLU A 82 -8.40 6.00 -9.79
N ASP A 83 -9.48 5.42 -9.26
CA ASP A 83 -10.18 5.97 -8.09
C ASP A 83 -9.22 6.16 -6.89
N ALA A 84 -8.32 5.18 -6.67
CA ALA A 84 -7.32 5.26 -5.60
C ALA A 84 -6.26 6.35 -5.83
N LYS A 85 -5.90 6.66 -7.09
CA LYS A 85 -5.01 7.78 -7.42
C LYS A 85 -5.70 9.12 -7.17
N GLU A 86 -7.00 9.24 -7.49
CA GLU A 86 -7.75 10.44 -7.15
C GLU A 86 -7.75 10.68 -5.63
N LEU A 87 -7.97 9.62 -4.84
CA LEU A 87 -7.84 9.69 -3.37
C LEU A 87 -6.44 10.12 -2.93
N GLN A 88 -5.38 9.65 -3.59
CA GLN A 88 -4.01 10.08 -3.34
C GLN A 88 -3.81 11.57 -3.61
N ASP A 89 -4.41 12.11 -4.68
CA ASP A 89 -4.37 13.53 -4.97
C ASP A 89 -5.12 14.35 -3.92
N HIS A 90 -6.27 13.87 -3.44
CA HIS A 90 -7.00 14.48 -2.33
C HIS A 90 -6.16 14.51 -1.04
N VAL A 91 -5.48 13.41 -0.71
CA VAL A 91 -4.57 13.35 0.44
C VAL A 91 -3.38 14.29 0.24
N SER A 92 -2.80 14.38 -0.95
CA SER A 92 -1.69 15.27 -1.27
C SER A 92 -2.08 16.74 -1.19
N ARG A 93 -3.32 17.09 -1.58
CA ARG A 93 -3.87 18.44 -1.36
C ARG A 93 -4.00 18.74 0.13
N ARG A 94 -4.50 17.78 0.92
CA ARG A 94 -4.62 17.93 2.38
C ARG A 94 -3.27 18.04 3.07
N GLU A 95 -2.26 17.30 2.62
CA GLU A 95 -0.88 17.40 3.11
C GLU A 95 -0.38 18.85 3.01
N ARG A 96 -0.54 19.49 1.85
CA ARG A 96 -0.12 20.89 1.64
C ARG A 96 -0.83 21.86 2.59
N LEU A 97 -2.12 21.65 2.83
CA LEU A 97 -2.91 22.48 3.76
C LEU A 97 -2.45 22.29 5.21
N VAL A 98 -2.27 21.04 5.64
CA VAL A 98 -1.77 20.71 6.98
C VAL A 98 -0.36 21.27 7.17
N PHE A 99 0.53 21.09 6.20
CA PHE A 99 1.87 21.65 6.22
C PHE A 99 1.85 23.17 6.38
N THR A 100 0.98 23.86 5.66
CA THR A 100 0.83 25.32 5.78
C THR A 100 0.38 25.73 7.18
N SER A 101 -0.59 25.04 7.79
CA SER A 101 -1.00 25.30 9.18
C SER A 101 0.13 25.04 10.17
N VAL A 102 0.77 23.88 10.07
CA VAL A 102 1.84 23.41 10.96
C VAL A 102 3.07 24.32 10.88
N SER A 103 3.46 24.77 9.68
CA SER A 103 4.61 25.66 9.46
C SER A 103 4.49 27.04 10.11
N ARG A 104 3.27 27.50 10.43
CA ARG A 104 3.05 28.77 11.13
C ARG A 104 3.28 28.66 12.63
N CYS A 105 3.25 27.44 13.16
CA CYS A 105 3.35 27.17 14.59
C CYS A 105 4.70 26.57 14.99
N LEU A 106 5.41 25.92 14.06
CA LEU A 106 6.66 25.21 14.35
C LEU A 106 7.91 25.98 13.92
N PRO A 107 8.99 25.93 14.72
CA PRO A 107 10.30 26.44 14.33
C PRO A 107 10.89 25.64 13.16
N ALA A 108 11.82 26.25 12.42
CA ALA A 108 12.37 25.71 11.18
C ALA A 108 12.99 24.30 11.32
N GLU A 109 13.70 24.04 12.43
CA GLU A 109 14.30 22.74 12.73
C GLU A 109 13.24 21.64 12.86
N GLN A 110 12.17 21.91 13.62
CA GLN A 110 11.06 20.97 13.80
C GLN A 110 10.20 20.79 12.54
N LEU A 111 10.19 21.79 11.65
CA LEU A 111 9.53 21.69 10.36
C LEU A 111 10.25 20.73 9.40
N GLN A 112 11.59 20.69 9.46
CA GLN A 112 12.38 19.71 8.72
C GLN A 112 12.11 18.29 9.22
N ASP A 113 12.06 18.10 10.54
CA ASP A 113 11.72 16.81 11.16
C ASP A 113 10.30 16.35 10.79
N TYR A 114 9.34 17.27 10.77
CA TYR A 114 7.98 17.00 10.29
C TYR A 114 7.98 16.48 8.85
N GLN A 115 8.65 17.20 7.92
CA GLN A 115 8.70 16.81 6.51
C GLN A 115 9.42 15.48 6.32
N HIS A 116 10.47 15.24 7.09
CA HIS A 116 11.19 13.97 7.08
C HIS A 116 10.28 12.83 7.59
N PHE A 117 9.56 13.05 8.68
CA PHE A 117 8.60 12.10 9.23
C PHE A 117 7.52 11.69 8.22
N VAL A 118 6.87 12.65 7.55
CA VAL A 118 5.80 12.36 6.58
C VAL A 118 6.31 11.52 5.41
N ARG A 119 7.47 11.89 4.83
CA ARG A 119 8.12 11.14 3.75
C ARG A 119 8.56 9.74 4.20
N MET A 120 9.14 9.65 5.39
CA MET A 120 9.59 8.37 5.93
C MET A 120 8.40 7.46 6.23
N LYS A 121 7.28 8.00 6.73
CA LYS A 121 6.07 7.22 7.03
C LYS A 121 5.55 6.49 5.78
N SER A 122 5.43 7.15 4.63
CA SER A 122 5.00 6.50 3.39
C SER A 122 6.02 5.47 2.90
N ALA A 123 7.31 5.80 2.90
CA ALA A 123 8.38 4.90 2.49
C ALA A 123 8.41 3.61 3.32
N LEU A 124 8.21 3.72 4.64
CA LEU A 124 8.21 2.59 5.55
C LEU A 124 7.00 1.67 5.36
N ILE A 125 5.82 2.23 5.09
CA ILE A 125 4.63 1.42 4.77
C ILE A 125 4.89 0.58 3.51
N ILE A 126 5.49 1.20 2.49
CA ILE A 126 5.85 0.50 1.25
C ILE A 126 6.88 -0.60 1.53
N GLN A 127 7.95 -0.30 2.28
CA GLN A 127 8.98 -1.27 2.63
C GLN A 127 8.43 -2.43 3.48
N GLN A 128 7.61 -2.12 4.48
CA GLN A 128 6.94 -3.13 5.30
C GLN A 128 6.10 -4.05 4.42
N ARG A 129 5.30 -3.48 3.51
CA ARG A 129 4.46 -4.28 2.63
C ARG A 129 5.28 -5.18 1.70
N GLN A 130 6.36 -4.68 1.13
CA GLN A 130 7.27 -5.46 0.30
C GLN A 130 7.91 -6.62 1.08
N LEU A 131 8.27 -6.41 2.35
CA LEU A 131 8.78 -7.46 3.22
C LEU A 131 7.71 -8.51 3.53
N GLU A 132 6.48 -8.09 3.85
CA GLU A 132 5.34 -9.00 4.07
C GLU A 132 5.06 -9.87 2.84
N ASP A 133 5.08 -9.28 1.64
CA ASP A 133 4.85 -10.01 0.40
C ASP A 133 5.98 -11.02 0.12
N LYS A 134 7.25 -10.67 0.41
CA LYS A 134 8.39 -11.60 0.33
C LYS A 134 8.30 -12.74 1.34
N ILE A 135 7.89 -12.46 2.57
CA ILE A 135 7.70 -13.48 3.61
C ILE A 135 6.62 -14.48 3.16
N LYS A 136 5.46 -13.99 2.73
CA LYS A 136 4.37 -14.84 2.24
C LYS A 136 4.79 -15.72 1.08
N LEU A 137 5.50 -15.17 0.10
CA LEU A 137 6.03 -15.95 -1.02
C LEU A 137 6.98 -17.06 -0.54
N GLY A 138 7.88 -16.74 0.40
CA GLY A 138 8.78 -17.73 0.98
C GLY A 138 8.03 -18.84 1.74
N GLU A 139 6.99 -18.49 2.50
CA GLU A 139 6.14 -19.44 3.20
C GLU A 139 5.36 -20.36 2.25
N GLU A 140 4.84 -19.83 1.15
CA GLU A 140 4.17 -20.59 0.09
C GLU A 140 5.14 -21.56 -0.59
N GLN A 141 6.34 -21.09 -0.94
CA GLN A 141 7.38 -21.95 -1.56
C GLN A 141 7.82 -23.08 -0.63
N LEU A 142 8.08 -22.79 0.65
CA LEU A 142 8.43 -23.80 1.63
C LEU A 142 7.32 -24.85 1.82
N ARG A 143 6.06 -24.43 1.76
CA ARG A 143 4.91 -25.33 1.83
C ARG A 143 4.87 -26.27 0.64
N CYS A 144 4.93 -25.75 -0.59
CA CYS A 144 4.93 -26.56 -1.81
C CYS A 144 6.10 -27.56 -1.84
N LEU A 145 7.29 -27.15 -1.40
CA LEU A 145 8.45 -28.05 -1.30
C LEU A 145 8.22 -29.17 -0.29
N ARG A 146 7.65 -28.86 0.89
CA ARG A 146 7.33 -29.88 1.90
C ARG A 146 6.28 -30.87 1.40
N GLU A 147 5.25 -30.40 0.71
CA GLU A 147 4.22 -31.25 0.09
C GLU A 147 4.82 -32.14 -1.01
N SER A 148 5.73 -31.62 -1.83
CA SER A 148 6.40 -32.38 -2.90
C SER A 148 7.41 -33.41 -2.38
N LEU A 149 7.97 -33.18 -1.19
CA LEU A 149 8.92 -34.07 -0.53
C LEU A 149 8.25 -35.13 0.34
N GLN A 150 6.94 -35.04 0.59
CA GLN A 150 6.19 -36.15 1.18
C GLN A 150 6.03 -37.23 0.10
N PRO A 151 6.68 -38.41 0.25
CA PRO A 151 6.45 -39.50 -0.68
C PRO A 151 4.98 -39.90 -0.58
N GLU A 152 4.38 -40.23 -1.72
CA GLU A 152 3.21 -41.13 -1.76
C GLU A 152 3.62 -42.45 -1.09
N CYS A 153 3.49 -42.49 0.23
CA CYS A 153 3.65 -43.66 1.05
C CYS A 153 2.57 -43.57 2.11
N LEU A 154 1.37 -44.01 1.73
CA LEU A 154 0.39 -44.74 2.55
C LEU A 154 -0.82 -45.01 1.64
N GLY A 155 -0.79 -46.19 1.01
CA GLY A 155 -1.84 -46.71 0.13
C GLY A 155 -1.36 -47.97 -0.57
#